data_AF-A0A3S4KI08-F1
#
_entry.id   AF-A0A3S4KI08-F1
#
_cell.length_a   1.000
_cell.length_b   1.000
_cell.length_c   1.000
_cell.angle_alpha   90.00
_cell.angle_beta   90.00
_cell.angle_gamma   90.00
#
_symmetry.space_group_name_H-M   'P 1'
#
loop_
_entity.id
_entity.type
_entity.pdbx_description
1 polymer ?
#
loop_
_entity_poly.entity_id
_entity_poly.type
_entity_poly.pdbx_seq_one_letter_code
_entity_poly.pdbx_strand_id
1 'polypeptide(L)'
;MNNWPNPFIEQRADPFILRHLSHYYFIASVPEYDRLEIRRAVTLEGLRDAEPVVVWRAPQSGPMSQLIWAPELHEIDGKWYIYFAATHTHNLDALGMFQHRMFVLECADSDPLTGRWQEKGQVVTPFDTFALDATTFTHQGKRWYLWAQKIPAYRRQLKPVSRRNG
;
A
#
# COMPACT_ATOMS: atom_id res chain seq x y z
N MET A 1 -7.72 31.33 -11.64
CA MET A 1 -7.76 29.89 -11.27
C MET A 1 -6.40 29.32 -11.59
N ASN A 2 -5.76 28.59 -10.67
CA ASN A 2 -4.53 27.86 -11.01
C ASN A 2 -4.90 26.80 -12.06
N ASN A 3 -4.17 26.79 -13.17
CA ASN A 3 -4.34 25.79 -14.21
C ASN A 3 -3.61 24.53 -13.78
N TRP A 4 -4.34 23.50 -13.35
CA TRP A 4 -3.78 22.21 -12.96
C TRP A 4 -3.73 21.30 -14.18
N PRO A 5 -2.53 20.99 -14.71
CA PRO A 5 -2.42 20.13 -15.87
C PRO A 5 -2.90 18.72 -15.53
N ASN A 6 -3.62 18.12 -16.47
CA ASN A 6 -4.08 16.75 -16.41
C ASN A 6 -3.63 16.03 -17.70
N PRO A 7 -2.78 15.00 -17.62
CA PRO A 7 -2.26 14.36 -16.41
C PRO A 7 -1.33 15.26 -15.57
N PHE A 8 -1.40 15.11 -14.25
CA PHE A 8 -0.57 15.88 -13.33
C PHE A 8 0.88 15.36 -13.30
N ILE A 9 1.02 14.05 -13.04
CA ILE A 9 2.26 13.28 -13.15
C ILE A 9 1.94 12.07 -14.01
N GLU A 10 2.61 11.92 -15.14
CA GLU A 10 2.35 10.84 -16.10
C GLU A 10 2.80 9.48 -15.57
N GLN A 11 2.12 8.43 -16.04
CA GLN A 11 2.47 7.02 -15.78
C GLN A 11 2.65 6.70 -14.29
N ARG A 12 1.78 7.26 -13.45
CA ARG A 12 1.68 6.94 -12.03
C ARG A 12 0.23 6.62 -11.71
N ALA A 13 -0.01 5.40 -11.25
CA ALA A 13 -1.31 4.95 -10.76
C ALA A 13 -1.34 5.08 -9.23
N ASP A 14 -2.55 5.09 -8.65
CA ASP A 14 -2.76 5.12 -7.20
C ASP A 14 -1.99 6.27 -6.51
N PRO A 15 -2.16 7.53 -6.98
CA PRO A 15 -1.35 8.63 -6.48
C PRO A 15 -1.71 8.99 -5.04
N PHE A 16 -0.71 9.00 -4.16
CA PHE A 16 -0.84 9.49 -2.80
C PHE A 16 0.06 10.72 -2.58
N ILE A 17 -0.52 11.80 -2.05
CA ILE A 17 0.20 13.03 -1.72
C ILE A 17 0.01 13.37 -0.24
N LEU A 18 1.12 13.47 0.49
CA LEU A 18 1.16 13.95 1.86
C LEU A 18 1.79 15.34 1.90
N ARG A 19 1.10 16.30 2.54
CA ARG A 19 1.74 17.54 2.97
C ARG A 19 2.25 17.35 4.40
N HIS A 20 3.57 17.47 4.59
CA HIS A 20 4.19 17.41 5.91
C HIS A 20 5.16 18.59 6.06
N LEU A 21 4.95 19.39 7.10
CA LEU A 21 5.63 20.68 7.32
C LEU A 21 5.54 21.57 6.06
N SER A 22 6.68 21.96 5.51
CA SER A 22 6.82 22.84 4.34
C SER A 22 6.92 22.09 3.00
N HIS A 23 6.76 20.77 2.99
CA HIS A 23 6.94 19.95 1.80
C HIS A 23 5.70 19.13 1.45
N TYR A 24 5.57 18.86 0.17
CA TYR A 24 4.72 17.83 -0.39
C TYR A 24 5.58 16.61 -0.71
N TYR A 25 5.05 15.44 -0.39
CA TYR A 25 5.61 14.14 -0.72
C TYR A 25 4.61 13.41 -1.62
N PHE A 26 5.11 12.80 -2.68
CA PHE A 26 4.32 12.01 -3.61
C PHE A 26 4.90 10.61 -3.73
N ILE A 27 4.02 9.62 -3.65
CA ILE A 27 4.32 8.21 -3.84
C ILE A 27 3.15 7.58 -4.60
N ALA A 28 3.44 6.60 -5.45
CA ALA A 28 2.46 6.02 -6.36
C ALA A 28 2.93 4.64 -6.87
N SER A 29 2.02 3.88 -7.46
CA SER A 29 2.36 2.70 -8.25
C SER A 29 3.11 3.12 -9.53
N VAL A 30 4.31 2.57 -9.72
CA VAL A 30 5.06 2.70 -10.98
C VAL A 30 4.61 1.64 -11.99
N PRO A 31 4.74 1.87 -13.30
CA PRO A 31 4.27 0.92 -14.32
C PRO A 31 4.91 -0.47 -14.22
N GLU A 32 6.16 -0.54 -13.74
CA GLU A 32 6.89 -1.80 -13.58
C GLU A 32 6.46 -2.60 -12.34
N TYR A 33 5.75 -1.96 -11.40
CA TYR A 33 5.35 -2.55 -10.12
C TYR A 33 6.49 -3.25 -9.36
N ASP A 34 7.70 -2.68 -9.35
CA ASP A 34 8.94 -3.31 -8.85
C ASP A 34 9.61 -2.58 -7.67
N ARG A 35 9.11 -1.39 -7.31
CA ARG A 35 9.77 -0.50 -6.35
C ARG A 35 8.82 0.49 -5.72
N LEU A 36 9.32 1.15 -4.69
CA LEU A 36 8.71 2.30 -4.04
C LEU A 36 9.60 3.52 -4.27
N GLU A 37 9.05 4.58 -4.86
CA GLU A 37 9.77 5.83 -5.13
C GLU A 37 9.01 7.04 -4.60
N ILE A 38 9.73 7.98 -3.98
CA ILE A 38 9.17 9.20 -3.39
C ILE A 38 9.69 10.41 -4.16
N ARG A 39 8.78 11.33 -4.50
CA ARG A 39 9.13 12.69 -4.93
C ARG A 39 8.85 13.67 -3.80
N ARG A 40 9.68 14.71 -3.66
CA ARG A 40 9.48 15.80 -2.69
C ARG A 40 9.60 17.15 -3.37
N ALA A 41 8.69 18.07 -3.05
CA ALA A 41 8.74 19.46 -3.51
C ALA A 41 8.16 20.42 -2.46
N VAL A 42 8.52 21.70 -2.54
CA VAL A 42 7.98 22.76 -1.66
C VAL A 42 6.61 23.26 -2.10
N THR A 43 6.23 23.00 -3.36
CA THR A 43 4.91 23.29 -3.93
C THR A 43 4.31 22.02 -4.51
N LEU A 44 2.99 21.98 -4.64
CA LEU A 44 2.30 20.85 -5.26
C LEU A 44 2.75 20.70 -6.72
N GLU A 45 2.80 21.81 -7.47
CA GLU A 45 3.25 21.87 -8.86
C GLU A 45 4.69 21.36 -9.04
N GLY A 46 5.57 21.64 -8.07
CA GLY A 46 6.96 21.20 -8.13
C GLY A 46 7.14 19.67 -8.10
N LEU A 47 6.14 18.90 -7.66
CA LEU A 47 6.19 17.44 -7.69
C LEU A 47 6.28 16.87 -9.12
N ARG A 48 5.83 17.64 -10.12
CA ARG A 48 5.85 17.25 -11.53
C ARG A 48 7.28 17.09 -12.05
N ASP A 49 8.15 18.01 -11.62
CA ASP A 49 9.55 18.09 -12.06
C ASP A 49 10.53 17.51 -11.02
N ALA A 50 10.04 17.18 -9.81
CA ALA A 50 10.85 16.59 -8.77
C ALA A 50 11.34 15.18 -9.18
N GLU A 51 12.66 14.97 -9.07
CA GLU A 51 13.28 13.69 -9.36
C GLU A 51 12.79 12.63 -8.36
N PRO A 52 12.30 11.46 -8.83
CA PRO A 52 11.91 10.37 -7.95
C PRO A 52 13.13 9.73 -7.28
N VAL A 53 13.05 9.50 -5.98
CA VAL A 53 14.06 8.75 -5.22
C VAL A 53 13.50 7.36 -4.90
N VAL A 54 14.16 6.32 -5.40
CA VAL A 54 13.81 4.94 -5.07
C VAL A 54 14.28 4.64 -3.64
N VAL A 55 13.32 4.39 -2.75
CA VAL A 55 13.58 4.17 -1.32
C VAL A 55 13.56 2.69 -0.92
N TRP A 56 12.92 1.85 -1.74
CA TRP A 56 12.90 0.40 -1.57
C TRP A 56 12.63 -0.30 -2.90
N ARG A 57 13.21 -1.50 -3.10
CA ARG A 57 13.02 -2.33 -4.29
C ARG A 57 12.55 -3.72 -3.88
N ALA A 58 11.66 -4.29 -4.70
CA ALA A 58 11.21 -5.66 -4.51
C ALA A 58 12.40 -6.63 -4.44
N PRO A 59 12.48 -7.50 -3.42
CA PRO A 59 13.48 -8.55 -3.38
C PRO A 59 13.26 -9.57 -4.50
N GLN A 60 14.31 -10.30 -4.89
CA GLN A 60 14.24 -11.31 -5.95
C GLN A 60 13.24 -12.44 -5.64
N SER A 61 12.97 -12.72 -4.36
CA SER A 61 12.06 -13.78 -3.93
C SER A 61 11.41 -13.43 -2.59
N GLY A 62 10.35 -14.14 -2.24
CA GLY A 62 9.65 -13.99 -0.97
C GLY A 62 8.33 -13.24 -1.09
N PRO A 63 7.66 -12.97 0.05
CA PRO A 63 6.28 -12.49 0.10
C PRO A 63 6.06 -11.11 -0.54
N MET A 64 7.12 -10.32 -0.69
CA MET A 64 7.09 -8.94 -1.22
C MET A 64 7.79 -8.81 -2.58
N SER A 65 8.00 -9.90 -3.31
CA SER A 65 8.89 -9.91 -4.49
C SER A 65 8.25 -9.47 -5.80
N GLN A 66 6.92 -9.40 -5.88
CA GLN A 66 6.19 -9.17 -7.14
C GLN A 66 5.02 -8.21 -6.93
N LEU A 67 4.70 -7.46 -7.99
CA LEU A 67 3.51 -6.60 -8.11
C LEU A 67 3.33 -5.63 -6.93
N ILE A 68 4.26 -4.70 -6.77
CA ILE A 68 4.25 -3.68 -5.72
C ILE A 68 3.21 -2.60 -6.03
N TRP A 69 2.15 -2.53 -5.24
CA TRP A 69 0.94 -1.73 -5.52
C TRP A 69 0.60 -0.73 -4.43
N ALA A 70 0.00 0.37 -4.89
CA ALA A 70 -0.73 1.39 -4.14
C ALA A 70 -0.07 1.81 -2.82
N PRO A 71 1.19 2.31 -2.87
CA PRO A 71 1.87 2.75 -1.67
C PRO A 71 1.28 4.07 -1.13
N GLU A 72 1.14 4.17 0.19
CA GLU A 72 0.84 5.41 0.90
C GLU A 72 1.91 5.74 1.93
N LEU A 73 2.40 6.99 1.92
CA LEU A 73 3.41 7.49 2.87
C LEU A 73 2.73 8.23 4.02
N HIS A 74 2.98 7.81 5.25
CA HIS A 74 2.41 8.42 6.45
C HIS A 74 3.51 8.84 7.42
N GLU A 75 3.32 9.97 8.10
CA GLU A 75 4.10 10.34 9.28
C GLU A 75 3.26 10.04 10.53
N ILE A 76 3.82 9.22 11.42
CA ILE A 76 3.16 8.70 12.61
C ILE A 76 4.16 8.74 13.77
N ASP A 77 3.83 9.54 14.78
CA ASP A 77 4.57 9.63 16.04
C ASP A 77 6.09 9.88 15.85
N GLY A 78 6.46 10.73 14.89
CA GLY A 78 7.83 11.12 14.57
C GLY A 78 8.56 10.17 13.62
N LYS A 79 7.87 9.21 13.02
CA LYS A 79 8.44 8.22 12.09
C LYS A 79 7.64 8.14 10.79
N TRP A 80 8.31 7.71 9.73
CA TRP A 80 7.71 7.52 8.43
C TRP A 80 7.31 6.07 8.22
N TYR A 81 6.13 5.85 7.64
CA TYR A 81 5.59 4.54 7.32
C TYR A 81 5.14 4.52 5.86
N ILE A 82 5.49 3.46 5.12
CA ILE A 82 4.87 3.18 3.82
C ILE A 82 4.01 1.93 3.95
N TYR A 83 2.72 2.09 3.75
CA TYR A 83 1.78 0.98 3.58
C TYR A 83 1.69 0.66 2.10
N PHE A 84 1.83 -0.60 1.71
CA PHE A 84 1.75 -1.03 0.32
C PHE A 84 1.26 -2.47 0.24
N ALA A 85 0.85 -2.89 -0.96
CA ALA A 85 0.51 -4.27 -1.23
C ALA A 85 1.58 -4.93 -2.11
N ALA A 86 1.87 -6.20 -1.85
CA ALA A 86 2.77 -7.00 -2.67
C ALA A 86 2.35 -8.46 -2.64
N THR A 87 2.92 -9.25 -3.56
CA THR A 87 2.76 -10.70 -3.58
C THR A 87 4.08 -11.40 -3.91
N HIS A 88 4.08 -12.72 -3.86
CA HIS A 88 5.24 -13.55 -4.17
C HIS A 88 5.22 -14.09 -5.60
N THR A 89 4.17 -13.80 -6.39
CA THR A 89 3.96 -14.39 -7.71
C THR A 89 3.07 -13.54 -8.61
N HIS A 90 3.25 -13.66 -9.93
CA HIS A 90 2.29 -13.15 -10.90
C HIS A 90 1.08 -14.07 -11.10
N ASN A 91 1.12 -15.30 -10.57
CA ASN A 91 0.07 -16.28 -10.76
C ASN A 91 -1.18 -15.90 -9.94
N LEU A 92 -2.33 -16.07 -10.57
CA LEU A 92 -3.62 -16.00 -9.90
C LEU A 92 -3.86 -17.27 -9.07
N ASP A 93 -4.66 -17.16 -8.01
CA ASP A 93 -5.11 -18.29 -7.23
C ASP A 93 -6.15 -19.15 -7.99
N ALA A 94 -6.63 -20.22 -7.36
CA ALA A 94 -7.62 -21.13 -7.95
C ALA A 94 -8.98 -20.46 -8.26
N LEU A 95 -9.24 -19.25 -7.75
CA LEU A 95 -10.43 -18.45 -8.01
C LEU A 95 -10.17 -17.34 -9.05
N GLY A 96 -8.97 -17.31 -9.66
CA GLY A 96 -8.59 -16.27 -10.62
C GLY A 96 -8.28 -14.93 -9.96
N MET A 97 -7.91 -14.90 -8.68
CA MET A 97 -7.57 -13.68 -7.95
C MET A 97 -6.07 -13.53 -7.74
N PHE A 98 -5.60 -12.28 -7.72
CA PHE A 98 -4.25 -11.97 -7.26
C PHE A 98 -4.07 -12.37 -5.79
N GLN A 99 -2.82 -12.57 -5.38
CA GLN A 99 -2.47 -13.12 -4.08
C GLN A 99 -1.80 -12.10 -3.16
N HIS A 100 -2.10 -10.81 -3.35
CA HIS A 100 -1.53 -9.72 -2.54
C HIS A 100 -1.84 -9.86 -1.05
N ARG A 101 -0.89 -9.35 -0.26
CA ARG A 101 -1.05 -9.02 1.15
C ARG A 101 -0.54 -7.60 1.37
N MET A 102 -0.92 -7.03 2.51
CA MET A 102 -0.48 -5.70 2.93
C MET A 102 0.82 -5.79 3.72
N PHE A 103 1.74 -4.87 3.46
CA PHE A 103 3.05 -4.79 4.10
C PHE A 103 3.34 -3.37 4.55
N VAL A 104 4.30 -3.25 5.48
CA VAL A 104 4.73 -1.97 6.03
C VAL A 104 6.25 -1.85 6.00
N LEU A 105 6.73 -0.69 5.56
CA LEU A 105 8.08 -0.23 5.83
C LEU A 105 8.05 0.89 6.87
N GLU A 106 9.07 0.95 7.74
CA GLU A 106 9.30 2.03 8.69
C GLU A 106 10.64 2.72 8.41
N CYS A 107 10.67 4.05 8.41
CA CYS A 107 11.88 4.85 8.45
C CYS A 107 11.86 5.74 9.69
N ALA A 108 12.84 5.53 10.58
CA ALA A 108 12.99 6.31 11.82
C ALA A 108 13.88 7.54 11.65
N ASP A 109 14.56 7.67 10.51
CA ASP A 109 15.35 8.85 10.17
C ASP A 109 14.41 10.00 9.76
N SER A 110 14.86 11.24 9.94
CA SER A 110 14.04 12.44 9.73
C SER A 110 13.66 12.68 8.27
N ASP A 111 14.52 12.32 7.33
CA ASP A 111 14.29 12.48 5.89
C ASP A 111 13.94 11.11 5.24
N PRO A 112 12.70 10.90 4.77
CA PRO A 112 12.28 9.63 4.18
C PRO A 112 12.93 9.34 2.82
N LEU A 113 13.56 10.32 2.16
CA LEU A 113 14.22 10.14 0.87
C LEU A 113 15.66 9.58 1.03
N THR A 114 16.30 9.82 2.17
CA THR A 114 17.69 9.39 2.43
C THR A 114 17.81 8.44 3.61
N GLY A 115 16.75 8.33 4.40
CA GLY A 115 16.69 7.46 5.56
C GLY A 115 16.65 5.97 5.24
N ARG A 116 16.93 5.17 6.26
CA ARG A 116 16.93 3.72 6.15
C ARG A 116 15.55 3.14 6.43
N TRP A 117 14.97 2.53 5.42
CA TRP A 117 13.70 1.80 5.50
C TRP A 117 13.90 0.38 6.02
N GLN A 118 13.10 0.01 7.01
CA GLN A 118 13.07 -1.31 7.63
C GLN A 118 11.73 -1.98 7.35
N GLU A 119 11.78 -3.23 6.89
CA GLU A 119 10.59 -4.05 6.69
C GLU A 119 9.97 -4.43 8.04
N LYS A 120 8.70 -4.11 8.24
CA LYS A 120 7.91 -4.52 9.42
C LYS A 120 7.11 -5.80 9.17
N GLY A 121 7.13 -6.29 7.92
CA GLY A 121 6.45 -7.51 7.50
C GLY A 121 4.99 -7.29 7.14
N GLN A 122 4.24 -8.39 7.07
CA GLN A 122 2.84 -8.40 6.68
C GLN A 122 1.95 -7.84 7.79
N VAL A 123 0.97 -7.02 7.42
CA VAL A 123 -0.15 -6.67 8.31
C VAL A 123 -1.13 -7.84 8.33
N VAL A 124 -1.09 -8.61 9.42
CA VAL A 124 -1.92 -9.80 9.58
C VAL A 124 -3.36 -9.40 9.90
N THR A 125 -4.31 -9.97 9.14
CA THR A 125 -5.74 -9.88 9.43
C THR A 125 -6.29 -11.25 9.80
N PRO A 126 -7.53 -11.37 10.32
CA PRO A 126 -8.09 -12.67 10.71
C PRO A 126 -8.21 -13.69 9.57
N PHE A 127 -8.16 -13.24 8.31
CA PHE A 127 -8.22 -14.10 7.13
C PHE A 127 -6.97 -13.91 6.29
N ASP A 128 -6.30 -15.00 5.92
CA ASP A 128 -5.17 -14.94 5.00
C ASP A 128 -5.67 -15.02 3.55
N THR A 129 -6.17 -13.89 3.05
CA THR A 129 -6.76 -13.74 1.71
C THR A 129 -6.22 -12.50 1.01
N PHE A 130 -6.51 -12.34 -0.28
CA PHE A 130 -6.19 -11.15 -1.06
C PHE A 130 -6.56 -9.87 -0.29
N ALA A 131 -5.55 -9.03 0.00
CA ALA A 131 -5.70 -7.77 0.72
C ALA A 131 -4.71 -6.72 0.20
N LEU A 132 -5.19 -5.48 0.05
CA LEU A 132 -4.46 -4.36 -0.57
C LEU A 132 -5.06 -3.00 -0.15
N ASP A 133 -4.49 -1.93 -0.72
CA ASP A 133 -4.99 -0.55 -0.66
C ASP A 133 -5.22 -0.06 0.77
N ALA A 134 -4.20 -0.28 1.60
CA ALA A 134 -4.21 0.11 2.98
C ALA A 134 -3.99 1.61 3.16
N THR A 135 -4.82 2.23 4.00
CA THR A 135 -4.66 3.61 4.47
C THR A 135 -4.85 3.70 5.99
N THR A 136 -4.39 4.79 6.58
CA THR A 136 -4.57 5.07 8.01
C THR A 136 -4.97 6.52 8.26
N PHE A 137 -5.76 6.74 9.31
CA PHE A 137 -6.11 8.06 9.79
C PHE A 137 -6.37 8.06 11.31
N THR A 138 -6.38 9.24 11.90
CA THR A 138 -6.72 9.42 13.32
C THR A 138 -8.12 9.99 13.46
N HIS A 139 -8.95 9.37 14.30
CA HIS A 139 -10.26 9.89 14.66
C HIS A 139 -10.57 9.57 16.13
N GLN A 140 -11.02 10.58 16.88
CA GLN A 140 -11.33 10.48 18.31
C GLN A 140 -10.16 9.94 19.16
N GLY A 141 -8.94 10.42 18.90
CA GLY A 141 -7.74 10.01 19.63
C GLY A 141 -7.28 8.58 19.36
N LYS A 142 -7.87 7.89 18.36
CA LYS A 142 -7.49 6.54 17.95
C LYS A 142 -7.00 6.56 16.50
N ARG A 143 -5.98 5.75 16.23
CA ARG A 143 -5.53 5.46 14.87
C ARG A 143 -6.33 4.29 14.31
N TRP A 144 -6.84 4.48 13.10
CA TRP A 144 -7.61 3.51 12.34
C TRP A 144 -6.80 3.03 11.14
N TYR A 145 -7.01 1.77 10.78
CA TYR A 145 -6.42 1.13 9.62
C TYR A 145 -7.57 0.62 8.73
N LEU A 146 -7.62 1.09 7.49
CA LEU A 146 -8.67 0.76 6.52
C LEU A 146 -8.01 0.13 5.30
N TRP A 147 -8.65 -0.88 4.72
CA TRP A 147 -8.10 -1.62 3.59
C TRP A 147 -9.18 -2.34 2.79
N ALA A 148 -8.82 -2.80 1.59
CA ALA A 148 -9.63 -3.70 0.79
C ALA A 148 -9.21 -5.15 1.02
N GLN A 149 -10.15 -6.06 1.26
CA GLN A 149 -9.84 -7.48 1.43
C GLN A 149 -10.97 -8.40 0.95
N LYS A 150 -10.57 -9.51 0.34
CA LYS A 150 -11.49 -10.60 -0.03
C LYS A 150 -11.95 -11.35 1.22
N ILE A 151 -13.25 -11.37 1.48
CA ILE A 151 -13.84 -12.22 2.52
C ILE A 151 -13.90 -13.68 2.01
N PRO A 152 -13.50 -14.68 2.81
CA PRO A 152 -13.67 -16.09 2.46
C PRO A 152 -15.13 -16.40 2.12
N ALA A 153 -15.36 -17.23 1.10
CA ALA A 153 -16.71 -17.69 0.80
C ALA A 153 -17.25 -18.53 1.96
N TYR A 154 -18.31 -18.07 2.61
CA TYR A 154 -19.05 -18.89 3.57
C TYR A 154 -19.74 -20.03 2.81
N ARG A 155 -19.17 -21.23 2.82
CA ARG A 155 -19.90 -22.44 2.44
C ARG A 155 -20.93 -22.70 3.53
N ARG A 156 -22.20 -22.33 3.32
CA ARG A 156 -23.32 -22.90 4.09
C ARG A 156 -23.28 -24.42 3.86
N GLN A 157 -22.70 -25.16 4.80
CA GLN A 157 -23.02 -26.57 4.95
C GLN A 157 -24.46 -26.61 5.49
N LEU A 158 -25.44 -26.58 4.58
CA LEU A 158 -26.79 -27.04 4.91
C LEU A 158 -26.64 -28.53 5.20
N LYS A 159 -26.46 -28.90 6.48
CA LYS A 159 -26.61 -30.30 6.89
C LYS A 159 -28.09 -30.66 6.71
N PRO A 160 -28.44 -31.67 5.90
CA PRO A 160 -29.82 -32.14 5.87
C PRO A 160 -30.17 -32.63 7.28
N VAL A 161 -31.22 -32.06 7.88
CA VAL A 161 -31.81 -32.60 9.10
C VAL A 161 -32.41 -33.95 8.74
N SER A 162 -31.79 -35.05 9.17
CA SER A 162 -32.41 -36.36 9.08
C SER A 162 -33.68 -36.32 9.92
N ARG A 163 -34.85 -36.40 9.29
CA ARG A 163 -36.08 -36.73 10.00
C ARG A 163 -35.89 -38.11 10.62
N ARG A 164 -35.86 -38.18 11.95
CA ARG A 164 -36.07 -39.46 12.64
C ARG A 164 -37.55 -39.80 12.47
N ASN A 165 -37.83 -40.80 11.65
CA ASN A 165 -39.02 -41.62 11.78
C ASN A 165 -38.68 -42.73 12.78
N GLY A 166 -39.50 -42.91 13.81
CA GLY A 166 -39.33 -43.94 14.84
C GLY A 166 -39.65 -43.38 16.21
#